data_AF-A0A7N2KQW2-F1
#
_entry.id   AF-A0A7N2KQW2-F1
#
_cell.length_a   1.000
_cell.length_b   1.000
_cell.length_c   1.000
_cell.angle_alpha   90.00
_cell.angle_beta   90.00
_cell.angle_gamma   90.00
#
_symmetry.space_group_name_H-M   'P 1'
#
loop_
_entity.id
_entity.type
_entity.pdbx_description
1 polymer ?
#
loop_
_entity_poly.entity_id
_entity_poly.type
_entity_poly.pdbx_seq_one_letter_code
_entity_poly.pdbx_strand_id
1 'polypeptide(L)'
;MRKLEKNTHILDWVYPVIESGDIGSIVDSRLHGEFYTNSVWKAVEIAMSCIPSIAIQRPDMSQVLVELKECLVLEMAHGSSQTMATEVNEMSTMELQSDIAALVR
;
A
#
# COMPACT_ATOMS: atom_id res chain seq x y z
N MET A 1 -4.88 2.50 -36.50
CA MET A 1 -4.56 3.88 -36.09
C MET A 1 -4.23 3.86 -34.60
N ARG A 2 -2.99 4.15 -34.21
CA ARG A 2 -2.63 4.31 -32.79
C ARG A 2 -3.33 5.57 -32.28
N LYS A 3 -4.23 5.42 -31.31
CA LYS A 3 -4.93 6.54 -30.68
C LYS A 3 -3.85 7.38 -29.98
N LEU A 4 -3.80 8.68 -30.29
CA LEU A 4 -2.92 9.62 -29.61
C LEU A 4 -3.26 9.53 -28.12
N GLU A 5 -2.31 9.05 -27.30
CA GLU A 5 -2.52 8.94 -25.87
C GLU A 5 -2.76 10.34 -25.34
N LYS A 6 -4.01 10.60 -24.97
CA LYS A 6 -4.38 11.80 -24.25
C LYS A 6 -3.64 11.70 -22.92
N ASN A 7 -2.83 12.69 -22.57
CA ASN A 7 -2.20 12.79 -21.26
C ASN A 7 -3.30 12.97 -20.20
N THR A 8 -3.91 11.86 -19.80
CA THR A 8 -4.92 11.81 -18.74
C THR A 8 -4.18 11.83 -17.42
N HIS A 9 -4.55 12.74 -16.52
CA HIS A 9 -4.00 12.74 -15.17
C HIS A 9 -4.35 11.39 -14.52
N ILE A 10 -3.39 10.76 -13.84
CA ILE A 10 -3.60 9.41 -13.30
C ILE A 10 -4.83 9.33 -12.40
N LEU A 11 -5.11 10.38 -11.63
CA LEU A 11 -6.32 10.44 -10.80
C LEU A 11 -7.60 10.48 -11.61
N ASP A 12 -7.65 11.20 -12.73
CA ASP A 12 -8.84 11.26 -13.60
C ASP A 12 -9.16 9.90 -14.21
N TRP A 13 -8.15 9.03 -14.36
CA TRP A 13 -8.32 7.65 -14.79
C TRP A 13 -8.70 6.72 -13.64
N VAL A 14 -8.09 6.87 -12.46
CA VAL A 14 -8.26 5.96 -11.31
C VAL A 14 -9.60 6.16 -10.59
N TYR A 15 -10.07 7.40 -10.40
CA TYR A 15 -11.29 7.67 -9.63
C TYR A 15 -12.53 6.88 -10.12
N PRO A 16 -12.89 6.88 -11.42
CA PRO A 16 -14.04 6.13 -11.90
C PRO A 16 -13.92 4.62 -11.70
N VAL A 17 -12.69 4.09 -11.72
CA VAL A 17 -12.41 2.66 -11.53
C VAL A 17 -12.59 2.25 -10.07
N ILE A 18 -12.16 3.10 -9.14
CA ILE A 18 -12.42 2.92 -7.72
C ILE A 18 -13.93 2.94 -7.45
N GLU A 19 -14.65 3.90 -8.01
CA GLU A 19 -16.12 4.01 -7.85
C GLU A 19 -16.87 2.80 -8.43
N SER A 20 -16.37 2.20 -9.52
CA SER A 20 -16.96 0.98 -10.09
C SER A 20 -16.58 -0.29 -9.34
N GLY A 21 -15.62 -0.21 -8.40
CA GLY A 21 -15.09 -1.36 -7.66
C GLY A 21 -14.18 -2.28 -8.48
N ASP A 22 -13.79 -1.89 -9.70
CA ASP A 22 -12.94 -2.70 -10.60
C ASP A 22 -11.45 -2.48 -10.30
N ILE A 23 -11.07 -2.75 -9.05
CA ILE A 23 -9.72 -2.49 -8.56
C ILE A 23 -8.65 -3.30 -9.31
N GLY A 24 -9.01 -4.44 -9.91
CA GLY A 24 -8.07 -5.24 -10.69
C GLY A 24 -7.53 -4.51 -11.91
N SER A 25 -8.32 -3.60 -12.49
CA SER A 25 -7.93 -2.86 -13.69
C SER A 25 -6.92 -1.73 -13.45
N ILE A 26 -6.69 -1.32 -12.19
CA ILE A 26 -5.62 -0.38 -11.83
C ILE A 26 -4.31 -1.09 -11.45
N VAL A 27 -4.33 -2.40 -11.24
CA VAL A 27 -3.15 -3.16 -10.81
C VAL A 27 -2.19 -3.36 -11.98
N ASP A 28 -0.88 -3.30 -11.69
CA ASP A 28 0.14 -3.54 -12.70
C ASP A 28 -0.03 -4.93 -13.34
N SER A 29 -0.26 -4.95 -14.65
CA SER A 29 -0.43 -6.17 -15.45
C SER A 29 0.72 -7.18 -15.32
N ARG A 30 1.92 -6.73 -14.93
CA ARG A 30 3.10 -7.59 -14.66
C ARG A 30 2.93 -8.45 -13.42
N LEU A 31 1.96 -8.15 -12.56
CA LEU A 31 1.59 -9.01 -11.45
C LEU A 31 0.76 -10.21 -11.92
N HIS A 32 0.31 -10.24 -13.18
CA HIS A 32 -0.37 -11.40 -13.77
C HIS A 32 -1.60 -11.93 -13.00
N GLY A 33 -2.24 -11.08 -12.17
CA GLY A 33 -3.34 -11.51 -11.30
C GLY A 33 -2.90 -12.15 -9.98
N GLU A 34 -1.60 -12.26 -9.73
CA GLU A 34 -0.99 -12.80 -8.50
C GLU A 34 -0.98 -11.73 -7.40
N PHE A 35 -2.17 -11.32 -6.97
CA PHE A 35 -2.37 -10.39 -5.87
C PHE A 35 -3.70 -10.66 -5.17
N TYR A 36 -3.78 -10.27 -3.89
CA TYR A 36 -5.03 -10.33 -3.15
C TYR A 36 -5.77 -9.00 -3.30
N THR A 37 -7.05 -9.08 -3.68
CA THR A 37 -7.91 -7.90 -3.89
C THR A 37 -7.93 -6.99 -2.66
N ASN A 38 -7.97 -7.56 -1.45
CA ASN A 38 -7.98 -6.78 -0.20
C ASN A 38 -6.69 -5.99 0.02
N SER A 39 -5.54 -6.58 -0.33
CA SER A 39 -4.26 -5.91 -0.20
C SER A 39 -4.12 -4.75 -1.19
N VAL A 40 -4.62 -4.93 -2.41
CA VAL A 40 -4.70 -3.85 -3.41
C VAL A 40 -5.60 -2.72 -2.91
N TRP A 41 -6.78 -3.03 -2.37
CA TRP A 41 -7.66 -2.02 -1.78
C TRP A 41 -6.97 -1.22 -0.68
N LYS A 42 -6.29 -1.90 0.26
CA LYS A 42 -5.56 -1.23 1.34
C LYS A 42 -4.45 -0.32 0.79
N ALA A 43 -3.67 -0.78 -0.20
CA ALA A 43 -2.65 0.04 -0.83
C ALA A 43 -3.23 1.30 -1.51
N VAL A 44 -4.39 1.15 -2.15
CA VAL A 44 -5.11 2.26 -2.80
C VAL A 44 -5.64 3.23 -1.77
N GLU A 45 -6.23 2.75 -0.67
CA GLU A 45 -6.69 3.61 0.44
C GLU A 45 -5.56 4.50 0.98
N ILE A 46 -4.36 3.94 1.19
CA ILE A 46 -3.18 4.69 1.63
C ILE A 46 -2.76 5.72 0.57
N ALA A 47 -2.73 5.33 -0.70
CA ALA A 47 -2.38 6.25 -1.78
C ALA A 47 -3.39 7.42 -1.88
N MET A 48 -4.68 7.13 -1.73
CA MET A 48 -5.76 8.11 -1.78
C MET A 48 -5.75 9.05 -0.57
N SER A 49 -5.33 8.59 0.61
CA SER A 49 -5.19 9.46 1.80
C SER A 49 -4.03 10.47 1.66
N CYS A 50 -3.02 10.16 0.83
CA CYS A 50 -1.84 11.01 0.63
C CYS A 50 -2.03 12.16 -0.38
N ILE A 51 -3.08 12.11 -1.19
CA ILE A 51 -3.33 13.06 -2.31
C ILE A 51 -4.36 14.18 -2.08
N PRO A 52 -4.98 14.42 -0.89
CA PRO A 52 -5.82 15.59 -0.67
C PRO A 52 -5.16 16.90 -1.11
N SER A 53 -5.95 17.79 -1.73
CA SER A 53 -5.46 19.11 -2.17
C SER A 53 -5.03 19.99 -0.99
N ILE A 54 -5.68 19.81 0.17
CA ILE A 54 -5.39 20.49 1.42
C ILE A 54 -4.32 19.70 2.17
N ALA A 55 -3.13 20.29 2.34
CA ALA A 55 -1.97 19.60 2.90
C ALA A 55 -2.20 19.04 4.32
N ILE A 56 -2.95 19.74 5.18
CA ILE A 56 -3.21 19.27 6.55
C ILE A 56 -4.14 18.05 6.62
N GLN A 57 -4.79 17.68 5.52
CA GLN A 57 -5.60 16.46 5.43
C GLN A 57 -4.78 15.24 5.01
N ARG A 58 -3.53 15.44 4.58
CA ARG A 58 -2.61 14.35 4.24
C ARG A 58 -2.05 13.77 5.54
N PRO A 59 -1.90 12.44 5.64
CA PRO A 59 -1.21 11.83 6.76
C PRO A 59 0.27 12.25 6.77
N ASP A 60 0.88 12.24 7.95
CA ASP A 60 2.33 12.31 8.05
C ASP A 60 2.98 10.97 7.65
N MET A 61 4.28 10.99 7.36
CA MET A 61 5.00 9.78 6.93
C MET A 61 5.04 8.68 7.99
N SER A 62 4.86 9.00 9.28
CA SER A 62 4.82 7.98 10.34
C SER A 62 3.50 7.21 10.30
N GLN A 63 2.38 7.90 10.04
CA GLN A 63 1.09 7.26 9.81
C GLN A 63 1.11 6.39 8.56
N VAL A 64 1.64 6.91 7.45
CA VAL A 64 1.83 6.13 6.21
C VAL A 64 2.67 4.89 6.46
N LEU A 65 3.77 5.00 7.22
CA LEU A 65 4.61 3.85 7.57
C LEU A 65 3.86 2.78 8.35
N VAL A 66 3.03 3.18 9.32
CA VAL A 66 2.20 2.23 10.09
C VAL A 66 1.23 1.49 9.16
N GLU A 67 0.53 2.20 8.28
CA GLU A 67 -0.40 1.57 7.35
C GLU A 67 0.28 0.65 6.32
N LEU A 68 1.49 0.99 5.89
CA LEU A 68 2.28 0.12 5.02
C LEU A 68 2.78 -1.13 5.74
N LYS A 69 3.11 -1.04 7.03
CA LYS A 69 3.43 -2.22 7.87
C LYS A 69 2.22 -3.15 7.97
N GLU A 70 1.01 -2.61 8.12
CA GLU A 70 -0.22 -3.40 8.08
C GLU A 70 -0.44 -4.08 6.72
N CYS A 71 -0.22 -3.38 5.61
CA CYS A 71 -0.29 -3.97 4.26
C CYS A 71 0.64 -5.17 4.13
N LEU A 72 1.89 -5.02 4.58
CA LEU A 72 2.88 -6.08 4.52
C LEU A 72 2.44 -7.32 5.31
N VAL A 73 1.91 -7.11 6.52
CA VAL A 73 1.36 -8.21 7.33
C VAL A 73 0.21 -8.91 6.62
N LEU A 74 -0.69 -8.16 5.99
CA LEU A 74 -1.80 -8.73 5.22
C LEU A 74 -1.28 -9.57 4.04
N GLU A 75 -0.37 -9.05 3.22
CA GLU A 75 0.17 -9.83 2.09
C GLU A 75 0.88 -11.11 2.53
N MET A 76 1.66 -11.02 3.61
CA MET A 76 2.39 -12.17 4.16
C MET A 76 1.46 -13.24 4.74
N ALA A 77 0.32 -12.85 5.34
CA ALA A 77 -0.65 -13.79 5.87
C ALA A 77 -1.30 -14.67 4.78
N HIS A 78 -1.38 -14.15 3.55
CA HIS A 78 -2.01 -14.86 2.44
C HIS A 78 -1.00 -15.66 1.59
N GLY A 79 0.25 -15.21 1.47
CA GLY A 79 1.31 -15.86 0.69
C GLY A 79 2.04 -17.02 1.39
N SER A 80 1.31 -18.01 1.95
CA SER A 80 1.87 -19.07 2.81
C SER A 80 3.05 -19.85 2.17
N SER A 81 4.25 -19.34 2.38
CA SER A 81 5.51 -20.08 2.49
C SER A 81 6.08 -19.72 3.86
N GLN A 82 6.00 -20.67 4.78
CA GLN A 82 6.18 -20.51 6.23
C GLN A 82 7.61 -20.16 6.69
N THR A 83 8.49 -19.68 5.81
CA THR A 83 9.89 -19.39 6.15
C THR A 83 10.21 -17.92 6.37
N MET A 84 9.36 -16.98 5.92
CA MET A 84 9.63 -15.52 6.00
C MET A 84 8.93 -14.80 7.17
N ALA A 85 7.89 -15.41 7.75
CA ALA A 85 7.13 -14.78 8.85
C ALA A 85 7.95 -14.65 10.14
N THR A 86 8.92 -15.54 10.37
CA THR A 86 9.80 -15.49 11.55
C THR A 86 10.84 -14.38 11.46
N GLU A 87 11.43 -14.15 10.28
CA GLU A 87 12.50 -13.15 10.10
C GLU A 87 11.96 -11.71 10.12
N VAL A 88 10.77 -11.46 9.55
CA VAL A 88 10.17 -10.11 9.57
C VAL A 88 9.55 -9.80 10.93
N ASN A 89 9.00 -10.80 11.63
CA ASN A 89 8.53 -10.59 13.01
C ASN A 89 9.70 -10.31 13.96
N GLU A 90 10.83 -11.00 13.80
CA GLU A 90 12.07 -10.67 14.53
C GLU A 90 12.61 -9.29 14.15
N MET A 91 12.66 -8.94 12.85
CA MET A 91 13.14 -7.64 12.38
C MET A 91 12.25 -6.48 12.87
N SER A 92 10.93 -6.64 12.78
CA SER A 92 9.97 -5.63 13.24
C SER A 92 9.91 -5.54 14.78
N THR A 93 10.17 -6.65 15.49
CA THR A 93 10.31 -6.65 16.96
C THR A 93 11.62 -5.98 17.39
N MET A 94 12.72 -6.23 16.67
CA MET A 94 14.02 -5.62 16.92
C MET A 94 14.01 -4.11 16.63
N GLU A 95 13.32 -3.66 15.57
CA GLU A 95 13.09 -2.23 15.28
C GLU A 95 12.32 -1.55 16.42
N LEU A 96 11.18 -2.12 16.83
CA LEU A 96 10.35 -1.56 17.89
C LEU A 96 11.09 -1.50 19.25
N GLN A 97 11.91 -2.52 19.54
CA GLN A 97 12.74 -2.55 20.75
C GLN A 97 13.87 -1.51 20.72
N SER A 98 14.47 -1.26 19.55
CA SER A 98 15.49 -0.21 19.37
C SER A 98 14.91 1.19 19.61
N ASP A 99 13.71 1.46 19.08
CA ASP A 99 13.03 2.75 19.27
C ASP A 99 12.70 3.00 20.75
N ILE A 100 12.22 1.99 21.47
CA ILE A 100 11.98 2.09 22.93
C ILE A 100 13.28 2.31 23.70
N ALA A 101 14.36 1.62 23.35
CA ALA A 101 15.67 1.76 24.01
C ALA A 101 16.32 3.14 23.78
N ALA A 102 15.97 3.82 22.69
CA ALA A 102 16.39 5.19 22.42
C ALA A 102 15.63 6.23 23.27
N LEU A 103 14.41 5.92 23.73
CA LEU A 103 13.64 6.81 24.62
C LEU A 103 14.07 6.73 26.09
N VAL A 104 14.82 5.70 26.49
CA VAL A 104 15.26 5.48 27.89
C VAL A 104 16.73 5.89 28.12
N ARG A 105 17.35 6.53 27.12
CA ARG A 105 18.67 7.17 27.23
C ARG A 105 18.53 8.69 27.26
#